data_AF-A0A0G0VXA3-F1
#
_entry.id   AF-A0A0G0VXA3-F1
#
_cell.length_a   1.000
_cell.length_b   1.000
_cell.length_c   1.000
_cell.angle_alpha   90.00
_cell.angle_beta   90.00
_cell.angle_gamma   90.00
#
_symmetry.space_group_name_H-M   'P 1'
#
loop_
_entity.id
_entity.type
_entity.pdbx_description
1 polymer ?
#
loop_
_entity_poly.entity_id
_entity_poly.type
_entity_poly.pdbx_seq_one_letter_code
_entity_poly.pdbx_strand_id
1 'polypeptide(L)'
;MITAFIGLQGDRYTNFSKFKALIIGAFGTFLVNILRIVAVVLVAYFFGQFPATIIHDYGSLLAVIIWLFGFWWFVYAFVLETKAAD
;
A
#
# COMPACT_ATOMS: atom_id res chain seq x y z
N MET A 1 7.08 4.45 -5.46
CA MET A 1 8.13 5.48 -5.23
C MET A 1 7.61 6.88 -5.55
N ILE A 2 7.02 7.14 -6.73
CA ILE A 2 6.47 8.46 -7.12
C ILE A 2 5.49 9.01 -6.09
N THR A 3 4.55 8.18 -5.62
CA THR A 3 3.55 8.59 -4.62
C THR A 3 4.18 9.01 -3.29
N ALA A 4 5.28 8.40 -2.87
CA ALA A 4 5.98 8.75 -1.64
C ALA A 4 6.69 10.10 -1.75
N PHE A 5 7.30 10.39 -2.90
CA PHE A 5 7.90 11.69 -3.18
C PHE A 5 6.87 12.82 -3.11
N ILE A 6 5.69 12.61 -3.70
CA ILE A 6 4.61 13.60 -3.71
C ILE A 6 3.97 13.71 -2.32
N GLY A 7 3.62 12.58 -1.69
CA GLY A 7 2.87 12.57 -0.43
C GLY A 7 3.66 13.00 0.81
N LEU A 8 5.00 12.97 0.75
CA LEU A 8 5.87 13.42 1.84
C LEU A 8 6.57 14.76 1.54
N GLN A 9 6.19 15.42 0.43
CA GLN A 9 6.78 16.69 0.02
C GLN A 9 6.52 17.81 1.02
N GLY A 10 7.50 18.71 1.17
CA GLY A 10 7.41 19.90 2.03
C GLY A 10 7.87 19.65 3.46
N ASP A 11 8.07 20.75 4.21
CA ASP A 11 8.66 20.72 5.55
C ASP A 11 7.66 20.56 6.70
N ARG A 12 6.38 20.38 6.37
CA ARG A 12 5.27 20.31 7.32
C ARG A 12 5.40 19.20 8.36
N TYR A 13 5.95 18.04 7.97
CA TYR A 13 6.01 16.85 8.83
C TYR A 13 7.42 16.58 9.35
N THR A 14 7.52 15.96 10.52
CA THR A 14 8.82 15.57 11.11
C THR A 14 9.51 14.50 10.24
N ASN A 15 10.85 14.52 10.21
CA ASN A 15 11.61 13.52 9.44
C ASN A 15 11.40 12.11 9.99
N PHE A 16 11.19 11.98 11.30
CA PHE A 16 10.94 10.70 11.94
C PHE A 16 9.59 10.11 11.54
N SER A 17 8.51 10.90 11.51
CA SER A 17 7.19 10.40 11.07
C SER A 17 7.18 10.04 9.59
N LYS A 18 7.89 10.79 8.73
CA LYS A 18 8.11 10.43 7.32
C LYS A 18 8.81 9.08 7.18
N PHE A 19 9.84 8.82 7.98
CA PHE A 19 10.55 7.54 7.97
C PHE A 19 9.66 6.37 8.43
N LYS A 20 8.86 6.56 9.50
CA LYS A 20 7.85 5.56 9.92
C LYS A 20 6.88 5.24 8.77
N ALA A 21 6.38 6.26 8.07
CA ALA A 21 5.47 6.09 6.95
C ALA A 21 6.11 5.28 5.80
N LEU A 22 7.40 5.49 5.51
CA LEU A 22 8.13 4.70 4.50
C LEU A 22 8.27 3.23 4.92
N ILE A 23 8.60 2.95 6.18
CA ILE A 23 8.71 1.57 6.70
C ILE A 23 7.35 0.88 6.61
N ILE A 24 6.29 1.52 7.12
CA ILE A 24 4.93 0.98 7.06
C ILE A 24 4.51 0.74 5.61
N GLY A 25 4.81 1.66 4.72
CA GLY A 25 4.53 1.53 3.29
C GLY A 25 5.27 0.35 2.65
N ALA A 26 6.55 0.17 2.97
CA ALA A 26 7.36 -0.94 2.45
C ALA A 26 6.85 -2.30 2.93
N PHE A 27 6.68 -2.48 4.25
CA PHE A 27 6.19 -3.74 4.82
C PHE A 27 4.74 -4.02 4.44
N GLY A 28 3.89 -3.00 4.46
CA GLY A 28 2.50 -3.14 4.05
C GLY A 28 2.36 -3.52 2.58
N THR A 29 3.15 -2.89 1.69
CA THR A 29 3.17 -3.26 0.27
C THR A 29 3.66 -4.69 0.09
N PHE A 30 4.72 -5.10 0.80
CA PHE A 30 5.21 -6.47 0.79
C PHE A 30 4.11 -7.48 1.21
N LEU A 31 3.41 -7.20 2.31
CA LEU A 31 2.33 -8.05 2.83
C LEU A 31 1.15 -8.14 1.84
N VAL A 32 0.67 -7.02 1.31
CA VAL A 32 -0.40 -7.00 0.30
C VAL A 32 -0.01 -7.81 -0.93
N ASN A 33 1.27 -7.72 -1.34
CA ASN A 33 1.77 -8.47 -2.49
C ASN A 33 1.77 -9.99 -2.22
N ILE A 34 2.17 -10.42 -1.03
CA ILE A 34 2.09 -11.83 -0.61
C ILE A 34 0.63 -12.29 -0.59
N LEU A 35 -0.26 -11.53 0.06
CA LEU A 35 -1.68 -11.86 0.15
C LEU A 35 -2.32 -12.01 -1.23
N ARG A 36 -1.95 -11.13 -2.18
CA ARG A 36 -2.42 -11.21 -3.56
C ARG A 36 -1.96 -12.49 -4.25
N ILE A 37 -0.68 -12.85 -4.14
CA ILE A 37 -0.14 -14.08 -4.74
C ILE A 37 -0.85 -15.30 -4.15
N VAL A 38 -0.99 -15.35 -2.83
CA VAL A 38 -1.70 -16.43 -2.14
C VAL A 38 -3.14 -16.53 -2.62
N ALA A 39 -3.86 -15.41 -2.70
CA ALA A 39 -5.24 -15.40 -3.19
C ALA A 39 -5.36 -15.94 -4.63
N VAL A 40 -4.50 -15.50 -5.55
CA VAL A 40 -4.49 -15.99 -6.93
C VAL A 40 -4.18 -17.49 -6.99
N VAL A 41 -3.20 -17.97 -6.22
CA VAL A 41 -2.84 -19.39 -6.17
C VAL A 41 -3.98 -20.25 -5.62
N LEU A 42 -4.66 -19.78 -4.57
CA LEU A 42 -5.84 -20.48 -4.03
C LEU A 42 -6.96 -20.55 -5.07
N VAL A 43 -7.23 -19.46 -5.78
CA VAL A 43 -8.23 -19.48 -6.86
C VAL A 43 -7.82 -20.46 -7.97
N ALA A 44 -6.55 -20.49 -8.37
CA ALA A 44 -6.05 -21.43 -9.37
C ALA A 44 -6.22 -22.88 -8.92
N TYR A 45 -5.95 -23.17 -7.65
CA TYR A 45 -6.08 -24.50 -7.08
C TYR A 45 -7.54 -24.98 -7.03
N PHE A 46 -8.48 -24.13 -6.61
CA PHE A 46 -9.88 -24.54 -6.41
C PHE A 46 -10.76 -24.38 -7.66
N PHE A 47 -10.49 -23.40 -8.52
CA PHE A 47 -11.35 -23.04 -9.65
C PHE A 47 -10.65 -23.16 -11.00
N GLY A 48 -9.36 -23.50 -11.02
CA GLY A 48 -8.56 -23.64 -12.22
C GLY A 48 -8.00 -22.33 -12.76
N GLN A 49 -7.31 -22.42 -13.90
CA GLN A 49 -6.48 -21.33 -14.41
C GLN A 49 -7.28 -20.13 -14.91
N PHE A 50 -8.38 -20.34 -15.64
CA PHE A 50 -9.16 -19.26 -16.24
C PHE A 50 -9.68 -18.22 -15.22
N PRO A 51 -10.39 -18.62 -14.15
CA PRO A 51 -10.81 -17.66 -13.12
C PRO A 51 -9.63 -17.07 -12.36
N ALA A 52 -8.53 -17.81 -12.17
CA ALA A 52 -7.33 -17.29 -11.53
C ALA A 52 -6.67 -16.16 -12.33
N THR A 53 -6.60 -16.28 -13.65
CA THR A 53 -6.08 -15.22 -14.53
C THR A 53 -6.96 -13.97 -14.47
N ILE A 54 -8.29 -14.11 -14.45
CA ILE A 54 -9.20 -12.95 -14.30
C ILE A 54 -8.95 -12.23 -12.97
N ILE A 55 -8.88 -12.98 -11.86
CA ILE A 55 -8.59 -12.40 -10.54
C ILE A 55 -7.18 -11.79 -10.51
N HIS A 56 -6.20 -12.43 -11.14
CA HIS A 56 -4.86 -11.89 -11.25
C HIS A 56 -4.85 -10.57 -12.02
N ASP A 57 -5.53 -10.46 -13.16
CA ASP A 57 -5.40 -9.28 -14.02
C ASP A 57 -6.22 -8.10 -13.50
N TYR A 58 -7.46 -8.34 -13.06
CA TYR A 58 -8.36 -7.29 -12.59
C TYR A 58 -8.33 -7.10 -11.07
N GLY A 59 -8.25 -8.20 -10.32
CA GLY A 59 -8.17 -8.15 -8.86
C GLY A 59 -6.87 -7.54 -8.37
N SER A 60 -5.74 -7.74 -9.08
CA SER A 60 -4.48 -7.07 -8.74
C SER A 60 -4.58 -5.55 -8.87
N LEU A 61 -5.25 -5.05 -9.91
CA LEU A 61 -5.47 -3.62 -10.09
C LEU A 61 -6.29 -3.04 -8.94
N LEU A 62 -7.43 -3.68 -8.61
CA LEU A 62 -8.27 -3.23 -7.51
C LEU A 62 -7.54 -3.27 -6.16
N ALA A 63 -6.78 -4.34 -5.89
CA ALA A 63 -5.99 -4.45 -4.67
C ALA A 63 -4.97 -3.33 -4.53
N VAL A 64 -4.29 -2.95 -5.62
CA VAL A 64 -3.32 -1.83 -5.63
C VAL A 64 -4.01 -0.49 -5.38
N ILE A 65 -5.15 -0.24 -6.02
CA ILE A 65 -5.92 1.00 -5.82
C ILE A 65 -6.36 1.11 -4.35
N ILE A 66 -7.02 0.07 -3.83
CA ILE A 66 -7.50 0.03 -2.44
C ILE A 66 -6.33 0.21 -1.47
N TRP A 67 -5.21 -0.48 -1.70
CA TRP A 67 -4.01 -0.35 -0.88
C TRP A 67 -3.46 1.07 -0.90
N LEU A 68 -3.36 1.71 -2.07
CA LEU A 68 -2.78 3.04 -2.19
C LEU A 68 -3.63 4.08 -1.45
N PHE A 69 -4.95 4.06 -1.64
CA PHE A 69 -5.87 4.96 -0.93
C PHE A 69 -5.85 4.69 0.59
N GLY A 70 -5.96 3.43 1.00
CA GLY A 70 -5.95 3.04 2.40
C GLY A 70 -4.64 3.40 3.11
N PHE A 71 -3.50 3.14 2.46
CA PHE A 71 -2.18 3.49 2.98
C PHE A 71 -2.05 4.99 3.22
N TRP A 72 -2.36 5.82 2.22
CA TRP A 72 -2.21 7.26 2.36
C TRP A 72 -3.17 7.84 3.38
N TRP A 73 -4.43 7.40 3.38
CA TRP A 73 -5.39 7.81 4.40
C TRP A 73 -4.88 7.46 5.80
N PHE A 74 -4.42 6.23 6.02
CA PHE A 74 -3.88 5.81 7.32
C PHE A 74 -2.65 6.64 7.73
N VAL A 75 -1.72 6.87 6.81
CA VAL A 75 -0.50 7.63 7.08
C VAL A 75 -0.82 9.08 7.45
N TYR A 76 -1.70 9.75 6.71
CA TYR A 76 -2.08 11.14 7.02
C TYR A 76 -2.91 11.27 8.29
N ALA A 77 -3.75 10.28 8.60
CA ALA A 77 -4.62 10.33 9.78
C ALA A 77 -3.90 9.97 11.08
N PHE A 78 -2.93 9.04 11.04
CA PHE A 78 -2.40 8.42 12.26
C PHE A 78 -0.87 8.43 12.39
N VAL A 79 -0.11 8.55 11.29
CA VAL A 79 1.35 8.36 11.32
C VAL A 79 2.10 9.68 11.22
N LEU A 80 1.65 10.60 10.37
CA LEU A 80 2.36 11.84 10.12
C LEU A 80 2.11 12.87 11.22
N GLU A 81 3.20 13.31 11.83
CA GLU A 81 3.19 14.32 12.87
C GLU A 81 3.68 15.65 12.28
N THR A 82 2.90 16.71 12.42
CA THR A 82 3.31 18.06 12.04
C THR A 82 4.44 18.54 12.95
N LYS A 83 5.46 19.19 12.37
CA LYS A 83 6.41 19.98 13.17
C LYS A 83 5.59 21.06 13.87
N ALA A 84 5.66 21.16 15.20
CA ALA A 84 5.10 22.30 15.91
C ALA A 84 5.75 23.57 15.33
N ALA A 85 4.94 24.59 15.04
CA ALA A 85 5.48 25.92 14.79
C ALA A 85 6.02 26.40 16.15
N ASP A 86 7.35 26.52 16.26
CA ASP A 86 7.98 27.27 17.35
C ASP A 86 7.54 28.74 17.29
#